data_AF-A0A944IQD2-F1
#
_entry.id   AF-A0A944IQD2-F1
#
_cell.length_a   1.000
_cell.length_b   1.000
_cell.length_c   1.000
_cell.angle_alpha   90.00
_cell.angle_beta   90.00
_cell.angle_gamma   90.00
#
_symmetry.space_group_name_H-M   'P 1'
#
loop_
_entity.id
_entity.type
_entity.pdbx_description
1 polymer ?
#
loop_
_entity_poly.entity_id
_entity_poly.type
_entity_poly.pdbx_seq_one_letter_code
_entity_poly.pdbx_strand_id
1 'polypeptide(L)' 'MLSAAEASIDAAAEDDNERARNRAKLWAPPKGRTLQDRRVRTPGMRMEQSQAQAMAARLAAEDARLGAE' A
#
# COMPACT_ATOMS: atom_id res chain seq x y z
N MET A 1 -11.22 -11.77 -2.03
CA MET A 1 -10.99 -10.58 -2.87
C MET A 1 -9.49 -10.29 -2.81
N LEU A 2 -8.78 -10.38 -3.94
CA LEU A 2 -7.35 -10.02 -4.02
C LEU A 2 -7.23 -8.49 -4.05
N SER A 3 -6.17 -7.95 -3.45
CA SER A 3 -5.85 -6.52 -3.56
C SER A 3 -5.72 -6.12 -5.05
N ALA A 4 -6.16 -4.93 -5.44
CA ALA A 4 -6.08 -4.46 -6.82
C ALA A 4 -4.64 -4.51 -7.40
N ALA A 5 -3.64 -4.38 -6.53
CA ALA A 5 -2.23 -4.51 -6.87
C ALA A 5 -1.77 -5.97 -7.08
N GLU A 6 -2.35 -6.93 -6.35
CA GLU A 6 -2.08 -8.36 -6.56
C GLU A 6 -2.71 -8.85 -7.86
N ALA A 7 -3.93 -8.38 -8.15
CA ALA A 7 -4.66 -8.76 -9.35
C ALA A 7 -3.96 -8.31 -10.64
N SER A 8 -3.36 -7.11 -10.66
CA SER A 8 -2.64 -6.63 -11.85
C SER A 8 -1.32 -7.37 -12.09
N ILE A 9 -0.60 -7.74 -11.03
CA ILE A 9 0.64 -8.52 -11.11
C ILE A 9 0.38 -9.96 -11.55
N ASP A 10 -0.67 -10.58 -11.03
CA ASP A 10 -1.06 -11.94 -11.40
C ASP A 10 -1.69 -12.01 -12.79
N ALA A 11 -2.32 -10.93 -13.27
CA ALA A 11 -2.86 -10.83 -14.63
C ALA A 11 -1.77 -10.60 -15.70
N ALA A 12 -0.62 -10.06 -15.30
CA ALA A 12 0.53 -9.86 -16.18
C ALA A 12 1.45 -11.10 -16.27
N ALA A 13 1.20 -12.15 -15.49
CA ALA A 13 2.00 -13.38 -15.52
C ALA A 13 1.64 -14.24 -16.74
N GLU A 14 2.66 -14.76 -17.43
CA GLU A 14 2.48 -15.59 -18.63
C GLU A 14 2.12 -17.04 -18.28
N ASP A 15 2.55 -17.52 -17.10
CA ASP A 15 2.28 -18.87 -16.61
C ASP A 15 2.00 -18.93 -15.09
N ASP A 16 1.51 -20.07 -14.62
CA ASP A 16 1.19 -20.28 -13.20
C ASP A 16 2.44 -20.34 -12.31
N ASN A 17 3.60 -20.71 -12.87
CA ASN A 17 4.87 -20.72 -12.15
C ASN A 17 5.37 -19.28 -11.87
N GLU A 18 5.13 -18.36 -12.79
CA GLU A 18 5.43 -16.95 -12.69
C GLU A 18 4.48 -16.27 -11.72
N ARG A 19 3.20 -16.61 -11.75
CA ARG A 19 2.23 -16.19 -10.74
C ARG A 19 2.67 -16.57 -9.33
N ALA A 20 3.12 -17.81 -9.14
CA ALA A 20 3.65 -18.28 -7.86
C ALA A 20 4.94 -17.53 -7.43
N ARG A 21 5.86 -17.29 -8.37
CA ARG A 21 7.08 -16.50 -8.12
C ARG A 21 6.77 -15.04 -7.77
N ASN A 22 5.81 -14.43 -8.45
CA ASN A 22 5.40 -13.05 -8.20
C ASN A 22 4.76 -12.90 -6.82
N ARG A 23 3.86 -13.82 -6.44
CA ARG A 23 3.30 -13.86 -5.08
C ARG A 23 4.39 -14.08 -4.04
N ALA A 24 5.33 -14.99 -4.27
CA ALA A 24 6.44 -15.22 -3.35
C ALA A 24 7.30 -13.95 -3.16
N LYS A 25 7.55 -13.18 -4.22
CA LYS A 25 8.29 -11.92 -4.14
C LYS A 25 7.50 -10.81 -3.44
N LEU A 26 6.20 -10.70 -3.70
CA LEU A 26 5.35 -9.66 -3.12
C LEU A 26 5.24 -9.79 -1.59
N TRP A 27 5.13 -11.02 -1.11
CA TRP A 27 5.04 -11.33 0.31
C TRP A 27 6.39 -11.61 0.98
N ALA A 28 7.47 -11.68 0.21
CA ALA A 28 8.79 -11.86 0.78
C ALA A 28 9.18 -10.61 1.60
N PRO A 29 9.78 -10.80 2.78
CA PRO A 29 10.38 -9.68 3.48
C PRO A 29 11.45 -9.04 2.59
N PRO A 30 11.58 -7.70 2.60
CA PRO A 30 12.54 -6.98 1.76
C PRO A 30 13.95 -7.45 2.08
N LYS A 31 14.66 -7.94 1.05
CA LYS A 31 16.05 -8.42 1.18
C LYS A 31 16.95 -7.24 1.54
N GLY A 32 17.69 -7.36 2.65
CA GLY A 32 18.77 -6.44 2.98
C GLY A 32 18.43 -5.26 3.89
N ARG A 33 17.28 -5.23 4.58
CA ARG A 33 17.08 -4.26 5.68
C ARG A 33 18.00 -4.59 6.86
N THR A 34 19.24 -4.11 6.80
CA THR A 34 20.07 -3.97 7.99
C THR A 34 19.42 -2.91 8.90
N LEU A 35 19.57 -3.04 10.21
CA LEU A 35 19.06 -2.06 11.19
C LEU A 35 19.58 -0.63 10.94
N GLN A 36 20.66 -0.47 10.18
CA GLN A 36 21.23 0.81 9.74
C GLN A 36 20.31 1.57 8.77
N ASP A 37 19.61 0.86 7.89
CA ASP A 37 18.81 1.46 6.81
C ASP A 37 17.45 2.00 7.31
N ARG A 38 17.09 1.72 8.57
CA ARG A 38 15.92 2.32 9.24
C ARG A 38 16.08 3.82 9.54
N ARG A 39 17.30 4.38 9.44
CA ARG A 39 17.58 5.77 9.85
C ARG A 39 17.62 6.77 8.70
N VAL A 40 17.70 6.34 7.45
CA VAL A 40 17.61 7.26 6.31
C VAL A 40 16.15 7.43 5.94
N ARG A 41 15.40 8.15 6.78
CA ARG A 41 14.08 8.64 6.38
C ARG A 41 14.32 9.81 5.43
N THR A 42 14.09 9.60 4.14
CA THR A 42 14.09 10.68 3.13
C THR A 42 13.22 11.83 3.62
N PRO A 43 13.75 13.05 3.80
CA PRO A 43 12.95 14.20 4.17
C PRO A 43 11.87 14.41 3.10
N GLY A 44 10.61 14.57 3.51
CA GLY A 44 9.48 14.78 2.58
C GLY A 44 8.66 13.54 2.19
N MET A 45 9.06 12.32 2.60
CA MET A 45 8.25 11.09 2.40
C MET A 45 7.19 10.87 3.50
N ARG A 46 7.00 11.83 4.42
CA ARG A 46 5.97 11.74 5.45
C ARG A 46 4.79 12.61 5.05
N MET A 47 3.60 12.05 5.16
CA MET A 47 2.38 12.83 5.11
C MET A 47 2.43 13.82 6.29
N GLU A 48 2.35 15.11 5.98
CA GLU A 48 2.25 16.16 6.99
C GLU A 48 0.99 15.96 7.83
N GLN A 49 1.05 16.31 9.12
CA GLN A 49 -0.08 16.10 10.03
C GLN A 49 -1.34 16.83 9.55
N SER A 50 -1.17 18.00 8.93
CA SER A 50 -2.24 18.77 8.30
C SER A 50 -2.89 18.03 7.12
N GLN A 51 -2.10 17.31 6.31
CA GLN A 51 -2.62 16.51 5.20
C GLN A 51 -3.42 15.30 5.71
N ALA A 52 -2.95 14.66 6.78
CA ALA A 52 -3.68 13.56 7.42
C ALA A 52 -5.02 14.04 8.01
N GLN A 53 -5.03 15.20 8.68
CA GLN A 53 -6.26 15.81 9.21
C GLN A 53 -7.24 16.19 8.10
N ALA A 54 -6.75 16.74 6.98
CA ALA A 54 -7.59 17.09 5.84
C ALA A 54 -8.24 15.85 5.20
N MET A 55 -7.52 14.72 5.12
CA MET A 55 -8.10 13.46 4.67
C MET A 55 -9.14 12.92 5.64
N ALA A 56 -8.86 12.92 6.94
CA ALA A 56 -9.81 12.49 7.96
C ALA A 56 -11.10 13.32 7.94
N ALA A 57 -10.99 14.65 7.77
CA ALA A 57 -12.15 15.53 7.68
C ALA A 57 -13.01 15.25 6.44
N ARG A 58 -12.39 14.95 5.29
CA ARG A 58 -13.12 14.56 4.07
C ARG A 58 -13.85 13.23 4.27
N LEU A 59 -13.17 12.25 4.87
CA LEU A 59 -13.76 10.94 5.14
C LEU A 59 -14.96 11.03 6.10
N ALA A 60 -14.85 11.83 7.16
CA ALA A 60 -15.95 12.06 8.10
C ALA A 60 -17.14 12.77 7.43
N ALA A 61 -16.88 13.70 6.50
CA ALA A 61 -17.93 14.36 5.73
C ALA A 61 -18.62 13.42 4.74
N GLU A 62 -17.89 12.47 4.14
CA GLU A 62 -18.45 11.41 3.30
C GLU A 62 -19.28 10.41 4.12
N ASP A 63 -18.79 9.99 5.29
CA ASP A 63 -19.49 9.09 6.20
C ASP A 63 -20.82 9.69 6.68
N ALA A 64 -20.81 10.97 7.07
CA ALA A 64 -22.02 11.69 7.45
C ALA A 64 -23.05 11.83 6.31
N ARG A 65 -22.61 11.80 5.05
CA ARG A 65 -23.52 11.81 3.89
C ARG A 65 -24.12 10.43 3.63
N LEU A 66 -23.33 9.37 3.82
CA LEU A 66 -23.79 8.00 3.62
C LEU A 66 -24.66 7.49 4.77
N GLY A 67 -24.44 7.96 6.00
CA GLY A 67 -25.26 7.63 7.17
C GLY A 67 -26.57 8.42 7.28
N ALA A 68 -26.85 9.33 6.35
CA ALA A 68 -28.08 10.13 6.30
C ALA A 68 -29.11 9.62 5.27
N GLU A 69 -28.85 8.49 4.61
CA GLU A 69 -29.83 7.71 3.82
C GLU A 69 -30.55 6.66 4.66
#